data_AF-A0A2D9UGU1-F1
#
_entry.id   AF-A0A2D9UGU1-F1
#
_cell.length_a   1.000
_cell.length_b   1.000
_cell.length_c   1.000
_cell.angle_alpha   90.00
_cell.angle_beta   90.00
_cell.angle_gamma   90.00
#
_symmetry.space_group_name_H-M   'P 1'
#
loop_
_entity.id
_entity.type
_entity.pdbx_description
1 polymer ?
#
loop_
_entity_poly.entity_id
_entity_poly.type
_entity_poly.pdbx_seq_one_letter_code
_entity_poly.pdbx_strand_id
1 'polypeptide(L)'
;MKNTTYFLTLLFIGLTLMFIACEDEESHDDHNHSECCTDTGECCGNHARMAMVDKGYTETEVNPMEKIECYFEEWDKTIMTPVSGLYEYYDSNGTWVASLDYGDGTCDQWVTKTWDVNIFPDNPEGVLEFSLFE
;
A
#
# COMPACT_ATOMS: atom_id res chain seq x y z
N MET A 1 29.56 59.55 7.12
CA MET A 1 29.60 58.08 7.00
C MET A 1 29.12 57.45 8.31
N LYS A 2 27.82 57.27 8.45
CA LYS A 2 27.12 56.53 9.52
C LYS A 2 25.78 56.20 8.87
N ASN A 3 25.63 54.99 8.34
CA ASN A 3 24.37 54.34 7.91
C ASN A 3 24.67 52.99 7.22
N THR A 4 25.69 52.26 7.67
CA THR A 4 26.09 50.97 7.05
C THR A 4 26.39 49.93 8.13
N THR A 5 25.61 49.94 9.22
CA THR A 5 25.82 49.01 10.34
C THR A 5 24.56 48.24 10.73
N TYR A 6 23.41 48.51 10.10
CA TYR A 6 22.16 47.79 10.38
C TYR A 6 21.86 46.65 9.40
N PHE A 7 22.64 46.50 8.32
CA PHE A 7 22.43 45.45 7.33
C PHE A 7 23.14 44.13 7.66
N LEU A 8 24.10 44.16 8.59
CA LEU A 8 24.91 42.99 8.98
C LEU A 8 24.28 42.16 10.12
N THR A 9 23.32 42.72 10.86
CA THR A 9 22.67 42.03 11.98
C THR A 9 21.42 41.24 11.58
N LEU A 10 20.89 41.42 10.38
CA LEU A 10 19.75 40.66 9.85
C LEU A 10 20.16 39.35 9.13
N LEU A 11 21.44 39.15 8.83
CA LEU A 11 21.94 37.95 8.14
C LEU A 11 22.21 36.77 9.10
N PHE A 12 22.29 37.01 10.41
CA PHE A 12 22.71 35.99 11.39
C PHE A 12 21.57 35.16 12.02
N ILE A 13 20.30 35.50 11.75
CA ILE A 13 19.13 34.79 12.32
C ILE A 13 18.60 33.70 11.35
N GLY A 14 19.05 33.69 10.09
CA GLY A 14 18.59 32.71 9.09
C GLY A 14 19.36 31.38 9.05
N LEU A 15 20.36 31.18 9.91
CA LEU A 15 21.33 30.07 9.80
C LEU A 15 21.26 29.06 10.95
N THR A 16 20.16 29.04 11.72
CA THR A 16 19.97 28.09 12.85
C THR A 16 18.87 27.05 12.61
N LEU A 17 18.43 26.83 11.35
CA LEU A 17 17.38 25.84 11.03
C LEU A 17 17.83 24.76 10.03
N MET A 18 19.08 24.30 10.09
CA MET A 18 19.52 23.14 9.31
C MET A 18 20.27 22.13 10.16
N PHE A 19 19.59 21.48 11.11
CA PHE A 19 19.94 20.14 11.59
C PHE A 19 18.67 19.47 12.17
N ILE A 20 17.77 19.04 11.29
CA ILE A 20 16.98 17.84 11.59
C ILE A 20 17.76 16.72 10.93
N ALA A 21 18.61 16.08 11.71
CA ALA A 21 19.17 14.79 11.39
C ALA A 21 17.99 13.80 11.35
N CYS A 22 17.80 13.13 10.21
CA CYS A 22 17.11 11.85 10.22
C CYS A 22 18.14 10.86 10.77
N GLU A 23 17.93 10.44 12.01
CA GLU A 23 18.61 9.28 12.56
C GLU A 23 17.85 8.09 11.97
N ASP A 24 18.42 7.47 10.93
CA ASP A 24 18.03 6.12 10.57
C ASP A 24 18.55 5.25 11.72
N GLU A 25 17.68 4.93 12.66
CA GLU A 25 17.95 3.90 13.64
C GLU A 25 18.02 2.57 12.87
N GLU A 26 19.25 2.13 12.58
CA GLU A 26 19.55 0.73 12.28
C GLU A 26 19.13 -0.11 13.50
N SER A 27 17.85 -0.47 13.56
CA SER A 27 17.41 -1.57 14.42
C SER A 27 17.71 -2.88 13.69
N HIS A 28 18.65 -3.61 14.27
CA HIS A 28 18.92 -5.01 13.97
C HIS A 28 17.63 -5.84 13.93
N ASP A 29 17.21 -6.27 12.74
CA ASP A 29 16.18 -7.29 12.58
C ASP A 29 16.81 -8.67 12.42
N ASP A 30 16.99 -9.34 13.55
CA ASP A 30 16.74 -10.78 13.63
C ASP A 30 15.23 -10.97 13.84
N HIS A 31 14.66 -12.05 13.29
CA HIS A 31 13.24 -12.51 13.32
C HIS A 31 12.47 -12.18 12.03
N ASN A 32 12.38 -13.06 11.02
CA ASN A 32 11.65 -14.33 10.93
C ASN A 32 10.15 -14.21 11.29
N HIS A 33 9.33 -14.23 10.23
CA HIS A 33 7.85 -14.15 10.16
C HIS A 33 7.22 -12.80 10.56
N SER A 34 6.21 -12.39 9.79
CA SER A 34 5.25 -11.31 10.07
C SER A 34 5.66 -9.91 9.60
N GLU A 35 5.60 -9.66 8.29
CA GLU A 35 5.39 -8.28 7.83
C GLU A 35 4.63 -8.22 6.50
N CYS A 36 3.37 -8.65 6.50
CA CYS A 36 2.40 -8.10 5.54
C CYS A 36 1.11 -7.58 6.17
N CYS A 37 1.04 -7.54 7.51
CA CYS A 37 0.04 -6.80 8.26
C CYS A 37 0.73 -6.19 9.48
N THR A 38 1.02 -4.90 9.43
CA THR A 38 1.40 -4.16 10.62
C THR A 38 0.22 -4.04 11.59
N ASP A 39 0.49 -3.81 12.87
CA ASP A 39 -0.53 -3.49 13.89
C ASP A 39 -1.36 -2.23 13.53
N THR A 40 -0.97 -1.50 12.49
CA THR A 40 -1.71 -0.35 11.92
C THR A 40 -2.71 -0.74 10.81
N GLY A 41 -2.83 -2.02 10.46
CA GLY A 41 -3.89 -2.54 9.57
C GLY A 41 -3.61 -2.43 8.07
N GLU A 42 -2.34 -2.39 7.67
CA GLU A 42 -1.92 -2.30 6.28
C GLU A 42 -1.59 -3.69 5.73
N CYS A 43 -2.52 -4.27 4.96
CA CYS A 43 -2.43 -5.64 4.45
C CYS A 43 -1.77 -5.70 3.05
N CYS A 44 -1.19 -6.84 2.66
CA CYS A 44 -0.67 -7.15 1.31
C CYS A 44 -1.62 -6.74 0.15
N GLY A 45 -2.94 -6.78 0.38
CA GLY A 45 -3.92 -6.29 -0.58
C GLY A 45 -3.75 -4.81 -0.95
N ASN A 46 -3.37 -3.94 -0.02
CA ASN A 46 -3.08 -2.53 -0.32
C ASN A 46 -1.82 -2.37 -1.18
N HIS A 47 -0.79 -3.19 -0.94
CA HIS A 47 0.40 -3.22 -1.81
C HIS A 47 0.05 -3.60 -3.25
N ALA A 48 -0.85 -4.57 -3.45
CA ALA A 48 -1.31 -4.94 -4.79
C ALA A 48 -2.02 -3.78 -5.51
N ARG A 49 -2.85 -2.99 -4.79
CA ARG A 49 -3.49 -1.79 -5.33
C ARG A 49 -2.48 -0.71 -5.70
N MET A 50 -1.57 -0.38 -4.79
CA MET A 50 -0.52 0.62 -5.01
C MET A 50 0.37 0.28 -6.21
N ALA A 51 0.70 -1.00 -6.40
CA ALA A 51 1.52 -1.44 -7.53
C ALA A 51 0.85 -1.22 -8.90
N MET A 52 -0.48 -1.23 -8.99
CA MET A 52 -1.19 -0.92 -10.25
C MET A 52 -1.22 0.57 -10.53
N VAL A 53 -1.46 1.37 -9.48
CA VAL A 53 -1.46 2.84 -9.59
C VAL A 53 -0.06 3.37 -9.94
N ASP A 54 1.00 2.81 -9.34
CA ASP A 54 2.39 3.17 -9.64
C ASP A 54 2.77 2.87 -11.10
N LYS A 55 2.18 1.83 -11.70
CA LYS A 55 2.32 1.50 -13.13
C LYS A 55 1.53 2.43 -14.06
N GLY A 56 0.77 3.39 -13.51
CA GLY A 56 0.01 4.37 -14.27
C GLY A 56 -1.40 3.94 -14.69
N TYR A 57 -1.93 2.85 -14.13
CA TYR A 57 -3.31 2.46 -14.36
C TYR A 57 -4.27 3.31 -13.52
N THR A 58 -5.45 3.58 -14.07
CA THR A 58 -6.52 4.27 -13.34
C THR A 58 -7.29 3.26 -12.51
N GLU A 59 -7.29 3.43 -11.19
CA GLU A 59 -8.10 2.61 -10.28
C GLU A 59 -9.55 3.11 -10.25
N THR A 60 -10.50 2.17 -10.26
CA THR A 60 -11.92 2.40 -10.01
C THR A 60 -12.38 1.50 -8.87
N GLU A 61 -12.95 2.10 -7.83
CA GLU A 61 -13.66 1.38 -6.77
C GLU A 61 -15.04 1.00 -7.28
N VAL A 62 -15.24 -0.28 -7.61
CA VAL A 62 -16.52 -0.81 -8.08
C VAL A 62 -17.41 -1.14 -6.88
N ASN A 63 -16.83 -1.85 -5.91
CA ASN A 63 -17.44 -2.12 -4.61
C ASN A 63 -16.47 -1.69 -3.51
N PRO A 64 -16.90 -0.85 -2.55
CA PRO A 64 -16.07 -0.47 -1.42
C PRO A 64 -15.60 -1.68 -0.63
N MET A 65 -14.38 -1.61 -0.11
CA MET A 65 -13.84 -2.67 0.73
C MET A 65 -14.55 -2.71 2.09
N GLU A 66 -15.06 -3.88 2.48
CA GLU A 66 -15.61 -4.13 3.82
C GLU A 66 -14.62 -4.94 4.65
N LYS A 67 -14.46 -4.56 5.92
CA LYS A 67 -13.58 -5.25 6.87
C LYS A 67 -14.36 -5.70 8.09
N ILE A 68 -14.10 -6.92 8.56
CA ILE A 68 -14.68 -7.48 9.79
C ILE A 68 -13.59 -8.15 10.65
N GLU A 69 -13.87 -8.39 11.93
CA GLU A 69 -13.01 -9.20 12.79
C GLU A 69 -13.16 -10.67 12.46
N CYS A 70 -12.11 -11.28 11.90
CA CYS A 70 -12.06 -12.70 11.58
C CYS A 70 -11.12 -13.44 12.51
N TYR A 71 -11.59 -14.54 13.09
CA TYR A 71 -10.75 -15.44 13.89
C TYR A 71 -10.17 -16.54 12.99
N PHE A 72 -8.84 -16.64 12.97
CA PHE A 72 -8.11 -17.65 12.21
C PHE A 72 -7.53 -18.71 13.16
N GLU A 73 -8.06 -19.93 13.06
CA GLU A 73 -7.65 -21.05 13.92
C GLU A 73 -6.18 -21.41 13.78
N GLU A 74 -5.62 -21.29 12.57
CA GLU A 74 -4.22 -21.63 12.29
C GLU A 74 -3.24 -20.81 13.14
N TRP A 75 -3.60 -19.55 13.41
CA TRP A 75 -2.77 -18.62 14.16
C TRP A 75 -3.29 -18.31 15.55
N ASP A 76 -4.48 -18.81 15.90
CA ASP A 76 -5.21 -18.51 17.13
C ASP A 76 -5.33 -16.99 17.38
N LYS A 77 -5.75 -16.25 16.34
CA LYS A 77 -5.82 -14.77 16.37
C LYS A 77 -7.09 -14.25 15.72
N THR A 78 -7.58 -13.13 16.25
CA THR A 78 -8.60 -12.31 15.60
C THR A 78 -7.95 -11.15 14.86
N ILE A 79 -8.18 -11.03 13.56
CA ILE A 79 -7.57 -10.04 12.68
C ILE A 79 -8.67 -9.28 11.94
N MET A 80 -8.57 -7.94 11.92
CA MET A 80 -9.42 -7.10 11.07
C MET A 80 -9.10 -7.38 9.60
N THR A 81 -10.01 -8.05 8.91
CA THR A 81 -9.75 -8.64 7.60
C THR A 81 -10.69 -8.05 6.56
N PRO A 82 -10.18 -7.55 5.42
CA PRO A 82 -10.98 -7.33 4.22
C PRO A 82 -11.65 -8.64 3.80
N VAL A 83 -12.98 -8.64 3.76
CA VAL A 83 -13.77 -9.83 3.38
C VAL A 83 -14.57 -9.62 2.11
N SER A 84 -14.67 -8.38 1.64
CA SER A 84 -15.32 -8.04 0.39
C SER A 84 -14.76 -6.73 -0.15
N GLY A 85 -14.96 -6.51 -1.45
CA GLY A 85 -14.50 -5.31 -2.15
C GLY A 85 -14.02 -5.65 -3.55
N LEU A 86 -14.22 -4.74 -4.49
CA LEU A 86 -13.79 -4.92 -5.88
C LEU A 86 -13.19 -3.63 -6.41
N TYR A 87 -11.94 -3.71 -6.81
CA TYR A 87 -11.22 -2.65 -7.51
C TYR A 87 -10.87 -3.11 -8.91
N GLU A 88 -11.07 -2.22 -9.87
CA GLU A 88 -10.71 -2.44 -11.27
C GLU A 88 -9.68 -1.42 -11.74
N TYR A 89 -8.84 -1.83 -12.67
CA TYR A 89 -7.75 -1.04 -13.20
C TYR A 89 -7.89 -0.90 -14.71
N TYR A 90 -7.73 0.33 -15.18
CA TYR A 90 -7.92 0.68 -16.58
C TYR A 90 -6.68 1.36 -17.15
N ASP A 91 -6.38 1.10 -18.42
CA ASP A 91 -5.33 1.80 -19.17
C ASP A 91 -5.74 3.24 -19.52
N SER A 92 -4.84 3.99 -20.15
CA SER A 92 -5.10 5.37 -20.57
C SER A 92 -6.22 5.51 -21.62
N ASN A 93 -6.61 4.41 -22.28
CA ASN A 93 -7.68 4.36 -23.26
C ASN A 93 -9.02 3.96 -22.64
N GLY A 94 -9.06 3.67 -21.33
CA GLY A 94 -10.24 3.15 -20.64
C GLY A 94 -10.49 1.66 -20.91
N THR A 95 -9.48 0.92 -21.36
CA THR A 95 -9.53 -0.54 -21.49
C THR A 95 -9.30 -1.17 -20.12
N TRP A 96 -10.15 -2.13 -19.74
CA TRP A 96 -9.93 -2.89 -18.51
C TRP A 96 -8.65 -3.72 -18.60
N VAL A 97 -7.88 -3.72 -17.52
CA VAL A 97 -6.55 -4.35 -17.46
C VAL A 97 -6.52 -5.45 -16.41
N ALA A 98 -7.07 -5.17 -15.23
CA ALA A 98 -7.04 -6.09 -14.10
C ALA A 98 -8.10 -5.75 -13.05
N SER A 99 -8.36 -6.68 -12.15
CA SER A 99 -9.16 -6.48 -10.95
C SER A 99 -8.51 -7.11 -9.72
N LEU A 100 -8.89 -6.60 -8.55
CA LEU A 100 -8.63 -7.18 -7.24
C LEU A 100 -9.97 -7.38 -6.53
N ASP A 101 -10.29 -8.64 -6.24
CA ASP A 101 -11.50 -9.08 -5.54
C ASP A 101 -11.12 -9.63 -4.16
N TYR A 102 -11.71 -9.04 -3.12
CA TYR A 102 -11.44 -9.35 -1.71
C TYR A 102 -12.44 -10.34 -1.11
N GLY A 103 -13.32 -10.93 -1.92
CA GLY A 103 -14.23 -11.98 -1.48
C GLY A 103 -15.69 -11.54 -1.36
N ASP A 104 -16.48 -12.43 -0.75
CA ASP A 104 -17.95 -12.37 -0.73
C ASP A 104 -18.54 -11.96 0.63
N GLY A 105 -17.69 -11.56 1.57
CA GLY A 105 -18.04 -11.22 2.95
C GLY A 105 -17.75 -12.36 3.96
N THR A 106 -17.29 -13.52 3.50
CA THR A 106 -16.86 -14.59 4.39
C THR A 106 -15.45 -14.37 4.94
N CYS A 107 -15.18 -14.90 6.13
CA CYS A 107 -13.85 -14.81 6.72
C CYS A 107 -12.90 -15.78 6.03
N ASP A 108 -12.07 -15.23 5.16
CA ASP A 108 -10.89 -15.86 4.64
C ASP A 108 -9.76 -14.84 4.49
N GLN A 109 -8.59 -15.30 4.07
CA GLN A 109 -7.38 -14.48 3.92
C GLN A 109 -7.05 -14.20 2.46
N TRP A 110 -7.91 -14.55 1.51
CA TRP A 110 -7.54 -14.67 0.11
C TRP A 110 -8.01 -13.46 -0.68
N VAL A 111 -7.15 -13.01 -1.59
CA VAL A 111 -7.50 -12.02 -2.60
C VAL A 111 -7.30 -12.63 -3.96
N THR A 112 -8.30 -12.47 -4.83
CA THR A 112 -8.23 -12.89 -6.21
C THR A 112 -7.88 -11.70 -7.09
N LYS A 113 -6.73 -11.79 -7.76
CA LYS A 113 -6.34 -10.88 -8.82
C LYS A 113 -6.66 -11.49 -10.17
N THR A 114 -7.37 -10.76 -11.02
CA THR A 114 -7.64 -11.19 -12.41
C THR A 114 -7.07 -10.16 -13.39
N TRP A 115 -6.65 -10.56 -14.59
CA TRP A 115 -6.14 -9.64 -15.61
C TRP A 115 -6.40 -10.10 -17.05
N ASP A 116 -6.34 -9.15 -17.99
CA ASP A 116 -6.42 -9.46 -19.42
C ASP A 116 -5.10 -10.07 -19.91
N VAL A 117 -5.15 -11.33 -20.32
CA VAL A 117 -3.99 -12.08 -20.84
C VAL A 117 -3.46 -11.53 -22.16
N ASN A 118 -4.25 -10.76 -22.92
CA ASN A 118 -3.76 -10.09 -24.12
C ASN A 118 -2.86 -8.89 -23.78
N ILE A 119 -3.07 -8.30 -22.61
CA ILE A 119 -2.26 -7.20 -22.09
C ILE A 119 -1.02 -7.75 -21.37
N PHE A 120 -1.17 -8.89 -20.68
CA PHE A 120 -0.08 -9.58 -19.97
C PHE A 120 0.16 -11.00 -20.51
N PRO A 121 0.68 -11.14 -21.75
CA PRO A 121 0.84 -12.45 -22.39
C PRO A 121 1.83 -13.36 -21.67
N ASP A 122 2.77 -12.80 -20.90
CA ASP A 122 3.73 -13.56 -20.09
C ASP A 122 3.08 -14.23 -18.86
N ASN A 123 1.82 -13.87 -18.53
CA ASN A 123 1.07 -14.42 -17.41
C ASN A 123 -0.27 -15.00 -17.93
N PRO A 124 -0.23 -16.15 -18.63
CA PRO A 124 -1.37 -16.67 -19.38
C PRO A 124 -2.50 -17.23 -18.51
N GLU A 125 -2.26 -17.42 -17.21
CA GLU A 125 -3.27 -17.91 -16.27
C GLU A 125 -4.42 -16.90 -16.10
N GLY A 126 -4.15 -15.60 -16.25
CA GLY A 126 -5.16 -14.55 -16.12
C GLY A 126 -5.71 -14.36 -14.70
N VAL A 127 -5.25 -15.16 -13.74
CA VAL A 127 -5.71 -15.16 -12.35
C VAL A 127 -4.58 -15.52 -11.39
N LEU A 128 -4.56 -14.91 -10.22
CA LEU A 128 -3.67 -15.23 -9.10
C LEU A 128 -4.45 -15.04 -7.79
N GLU A 129 -4.48 -16.08 -6.97
CA GLU A 129 -4.95 -16.00 -5.58
C GLU A 129 -3.74 -15.88 -4.66
N PHE A 130 -3.79 -14.95 -3.70
CA PHE A 130 -2.71 -14.73 -2.74
C PHE A 130 -3.28 -14.37 -1.37
N SER A 131 -2.51 -14.69 -0.32
CA SER A 131 -2.90 -14.40 1.06
C SER A 131 -2.69 -12.92 1.38
N LEU A 132 -3.58 -12.34 2.17
CA LEU A 132 -3.44 -11.02 2.80
C LEU A 132 -2.38 -11.02 3.90
N PHE A 133 -2.10 -12.19 4.45
CA PHE A 133 -1.22 -12.43 5.59
C PHE A 133 -0.10 -13.37 5.11
N GLU A 134 1.09 -12.81 4.86
CA GLU A 134 2.33 -13.57 4.60
C GLU A 134 3.17 -13.71 5.88
#